data_AF-A0A5C6D9Y1-F1
#
_entry.id   AF-A0A5C6D9Y1-F1
#
_cell.length_a   1.000
_cell.length_b   1.000
_cell.length_c   1.000
_cell.angle_alpha   90.00
_cell.angle_beta   90.00
_cell.angle_gamma   90.00
#
_symmetry.space_group_name_H-M   'P 1'
#
loop_
_entity.id
_entity.type
_entity.pdbx_description
1 polymer ?
#
loop_
_entity_poly.entity_id
_entity_poly.type
_entity_poly.pdbx_seq_one_letter_code
_entity_poly.pdbx_strand_id
1 'polypeptide(L)'
;MDELLARHTQMPIYRVEDGMVVEPNSLYLIPPKQEMIIADGKLLLTEKDSKQALSLPIDHFFRSLAQDAGARSIAVVLSGTGSDGSRGIRDVNKTGGLVIVQSVESAKFDGMPKSAIDTNLVDVVVEPTEIAEVLDRYAKHPFRSKLELEKSPPVDETSIESVFRLLQHRHRIDFNYYKPTTIGRRIERRIQLNHRGGDIDEYVRRLEDDPTEVDKLYKDLLIGVTRFFRDRDAFNVLRNDVLPALLLACDPGDEFRVWVAACATGEEAYSIAIMIDECMKEMDRRLAVKIFATDVHQASIDFAHTGVYPETSLDQLANQCFEVHLARRRNLV
;
A
#
# COMPACT_ATOMS: atom_id res chain seq x y z
N MET A 1 0.17 -31.05 -0.61
CA MET A 1 -0.17 -29.80 0.14
C MET A 1 -1.44 -30.02 0.92
N ASP A 2 -2.50 -30.47 0.25
CA ASP A 2 -3.60 -31.28 0.81
C ASP A 2 -3.24 -32.13 2.05
N GLU A 3 -2.31 -33.08 1.95
CA GLU A 3 -1.96 -33.99 3.07
C GLU A 3 -1.30 -33.28 4.26
N LEU A 4 -0.65 -32.13 4.03
CA LEU A 4 -0.01 -31.34 5.08
C LEU A 4 -1.05 -30.51 5.83
N LEU A 5 -1.97 -29.88 5.10
CA LEU A 5 -3.05 -29.08 5.66
C LEU A 5 -4.06 -29.95 6.41
N ALA A 6 -4.37 -31.15 5.90
CA ALA A 6 -5.31 -32.09 6.54
C ALA A 6 -4.92 -32.49 7.97
N ARG A 7 -3.65 -32.36 8.35
CA ARG A 7 -3.18 -32.63 9.73
C ARG A 7 -3.51 -31.51 10.72
N HIS A 8 -3.85 -30.33 10.22
CA HIS A 8 -3.98 -29.10 11.01
C HIS A 8 -5.37 -28.46 10.90
N THR A 9 -6.32 -29.07 10.18
CA THR A 9 -7.67 -28.52 9.99
C THR A 9 -8.73 -29.61 9.87
N GLN A 10 -9.94 -29.29 10.33
CA GLN A 10 -11.15 -30.09 10.10
C GLN A 10 -11.95 -29.58 8.90
N MET A 11 -11.55 -28.45 8.30
CA MET A 11 -12.21 -27.91 7.10
C MET A 11 -12.01 -28.87 5.92
N PRO A 12 -13.04 -29.12 5.09
CA PRO A 12 -12.90 -29.86 3.85
C PRO A 12 -11.86 -29.17 2.93
N ILE A 13 -10.98 -29.97 2.34
CA ILE A 13 -9.95 -29.49 1.41
C ILE A 13 -10.30 -29.99 0.01
N TYR A 14 -10.49 -29.06 -0.92
CA TYR A 14 -10.80 -29.32 -2.31
C TYR A 14 -9.62 -28.93 -3.19
N ARG A 15 -9.24 -29.82 -4.13
CA ARG A 15 -8.51 -29.40 -5.31
C ARG A 15 -9.53 -28.79 -6.27
N VAL A 16 -9.29 -27.56 -6.70
CA VAL A 16 -10.28 -26.81 -7.47
C VAL A 16 -10.48 -27.47 -8.83
N GLU A 17 -11.74 -27.59 -9.23
CA GLU A 17 -12.17 -27.92 -10.59
C GLU A 17 -12.85 -26.70 -11.22
N ASP A 18 -12.80 -26.58 -12.54
CA ASP A 18 -13.31 -25.40 -13.22
C ASP A 18 -14.82 -25.22 -12.99
N GLY A 19 -15.22 -24.01 -12.59
CA GLY A 19 -16.61 -23.67 -12.28
C GLY A 19 -17.08 -24.09 -10.88
N MET A 20 -16.18 -24.56 -10.01
CA MET A 20 -16.52 -24.97 -8.64
C MET A 20 -17.05 -23.79 -7.81
N VAL A 21 -18.20 -23.97 -7.16
CA VAL A 21 -18.81 -22.96 -6.30
C VAL A 21 -18.09 -22.91 -4.96
N VAL A 22 -17.80 -21.70 -4.46
CA VAL A 22 -17.19 -21.49 -3.15
C VAL A 22 -18.24 -21.69 -2.05
N GLU A 23 -17.92 -22.54 -1.09
CA GLU A 23 -18.74 -22.82 0.09
C GLU A 23 -18.05 -22.33 1.37
N PRO A 24 -18.81 -21.93 2.40
CA PRO A 24 -18.27 -21.60 3.70
C PRO A 24 -17.45 -22.75 4.32
N ASN A 25 -16.52 -22.40 5.21
CA ASN A 25 -15.74 -23.37 6.00
C ASN A 25 -14.94 -24.39 5.17
N SER A 26 -14.46 -23.98 4.00
CA SER A 26 -13.77 -24.86 3.04
C SER A 26 -12.41 -24.29 2.62
N LEU A 27 -11.46 -25.17 2.32
CA LEU A 27 -10.13 -24.83 1.81
C LEU A 27 -10.01 -25.26 0.34
N TYR A 28 -9.61 -24.32 -0.52
CA TYR A 28 -9.48 -24.54 -1.96
C TYR A 28 -8.01 -24.45 -2.38
N LEU A 29 -7.52 -25.49 -3.05
CA LEU A 29 -6.15 -25.58 -3.54
C LEU A 29 -6.11 -25.51 -5.06
N ILE A 30 -5.42 -24.50 -5.58
CA ILE A 30 -5.18 -24.33 -7.01
C ILE A 30 -4.36 -25.52 -7.57
N PRO A 31 -4.77 -26.13 -8.69
CA PRO A 31 -3.98 -27.16 -9.35
C PRO A 31 -2.66 -26.62 -9.92
N PRO A 32 -1.61 -27.47 -10.06
CA PRO A 32 -0.34 -27.04 -10.63
C PRO A 32 -0.50 -26.63 -12.11
N LYS A 33 0.28 -25.62 -12.53
CA LYS A 33 0.30 -25.07 -13.90
C LYS A 33 -1.02 -24.43 -14.38
N GLN A 34 -1.90 -24.09 -13.44
CA GLN A 34 -3.13 -23.37 -13.73
C GLN A 34 -3.10 -22.00 -13.07
N GLU A 35 -3.92 -21.11 -13.60
CA GLU A 35 -4.30 -19.85 -12.98
C GLU A 35 -5.75 -19.96 -12.52
N MET A 36 -6.07 -19.23 -11.44
CA MET A 36 -7.38 -19.28 -10.82
C MET A 36 -7.89 -17.86 -10.62
N ILE A 37 -9.15 -17.65 -10.96
CA ILE A 37 -9.91 -16.45 -10.65
C ILE A 37 -11.23 -16.82 -9.98
N ILE A 38 -11.90 -15.85 -9.36
CA ILE A 38 -13.26 -15.99 -8.86
C ILE A 38 -14.21 -15.05 -9.60
N ALA A 39 -15.36 -15.56 -10.01
CA ALA A 39 -16.43 -14.78 -10.62
C ALA A 39 -17.80 -15.42 -10.31
N ASP A 40 -18.77 -14.60 -9.90
CA ASP A 40 -20.10 -15.02 -9.46
C ASP A 40 -20.05 -16.12 -8.38
N GLY A 41 -19.10 -16.01 -7.45
CA GLY A 41 -18.87 -17.01 -6.40
C GLY A 41 -18.31 -18.36 -6.88
N LYS A 42 -17.85 -18.45 -8.13
CA LYS A 42 -17.25 -19.66 -8.72
C LYS A 42 -15.77 -19.48 -8.98
N LEU A 43 -15.00 -20.52 -8.72
CA LEU A 43 -13.59 -20.61 -9.06
C LEU A 43 -13.45 -21.07 -10.51
N LEU A 44 -12.87 -20.22 -11.35
CA LEU A 44 -12.62 -20.50 -12.76
C LEU A 44 -11.13 -20.74 -12.96
N LEU A 45 -10.81 -21.77 -13.72
CA LEU A 45 -9.44 -22.21 -13.96
C LEU A 45 -9.08 -22.01 -15.43
N THR A 46 -7.90 -21.45 -15.66
CA THR A 46 -7.32 -21.33 -16.99
C THR A 46 -5.93 -21.96 -17.02
N GLU A 47 -5.57 -22.54 -18.16
CA GLU A 47 -4.20 -23.03 -18.35
C GLU A 47 -3.23 -21.85 -18.34
N LYS A 48 -2.11 -22.02 -17.64
CA LYS A 48 -1.05 -21.02 -17.61
C LYS A 48 -0.42 -20.91 -19.00
N ASP A 49 -0.42 -19.71 -19.57
CA ASP A 49 0.24 -19.47 -20.86
C ASP A 49 1.75 -19.66 -20.71
N SER A 50 2.26 -20.74 -21.29
CA SER A 50 3.69 -21.09 -21.29
C SER A 50 4.58 -20.06 -21.98
N LYS A 51 3.99 -19.10 -22.73
CA LYS A 51 4.72 -18.00 -23.38
C LYS A 51 4.89 -16.76 -22.49
N GLN A 52 4.17 -16.64 -21.38
CA GLN A 52 4.36 -15.53 -20.45
C GLN A 52 5.55 -15.82 -19.51
N ALA A 53 6.57 -14.96 -19.57
CA ALA A 53 7.79 -15.07 -18.77
C ALA A 53 7.56 -14.84 -17.26
N LEU A 54 6.50 -14.11 -16.88
CA LEU A 54 6.14 -13.81 -15.50
C LEU A 54 4.64 -14.02 -15.32
N SER A 55 4.25 -14.93 -14.43
CA SER A 55 2.86 -15.18 -14.07
C SER A 55 2.75 -15.00 -12.56
N LEU A 56 1.82 -14.12 -12.17
CA LEU A 56 1.59 -13.64 -10.81
C LEU A 56 0.19 -14.10 -10.34
N PRO A 57 -0.02 -15.42 -10.14
CA PRO A 57 -1.34 -15.98 -9.90
C PRO A 57 -2.04 -15.39 -8.66
N ILE A 58 -1.30 -14.97 -7.63
CA ILE A 58 -1.90 -14.37 -6.44
C ILE A 58 -2.46 -12.98 -6.77
N ASP A 59 -1.72 -12.17 -7.52
CA ASP A 59 -2.20 -10.86 -8.00
C ASP A 59 -3.46 -11.00 -8.86
N HIS A 60 -3.50 -11.98 -9.77
CA HIS A 60 -4.67 -12.24 -10.62
C HIS A 60 -5.88 -12.67 -9.79
N PHE A 61 -5.69 -13.58 -8.84
CA PHE A 61 -6.77 -14.03 -7.96
C PHE A 61 -7.31 -12.89 -7.09
N PHE A 62 -6.44 -12.13 -6.42
CA PHE A 62 -6.85 -10.98 -5.59
C PHE A 62 -7.61 -9.93 -6.38
N ARG A 63 -7.23 -9.66 -7.63
CA ARG A 63 -7.99 -8.73 -8.49
C ARG A 63 -9.41 -9.24 -8.73
N SER A 64 -9.56 -10.50 -9.11
CA SER A 64 -10.89 -11.10 -9.36
C SER A 64 -11.73 -11.18 -8.08
N LEU A 65 -11.10 -11.49 -6.94
CA LEU A 65 -11.74 -11.51 -5.62
C LEU A 65 -12.24 -10.13 -5.23
N ALA A 66 -11.46 -9.08 -5.48
CA ALA A 66 -11.87 -7.72 -5.24
C ALA A 66 -13.08 -7.33 -6.09
N GLN A 67 -13.12 -7.77 -7.36
CA GLN A 67 -14.24 -7.51 -8.27
C GLN A 67 -15.52 -8.24 -7.86
N ASP A 68 -15.40 -9.50 -7.44
CA ASP A 68 -16.54 -10.36 -7.09
C ASP A 68 -17.09 -10.06 -5.67
N ALA A 69 -16.20 -10.03 -4.68
CA ALA A 69 -16.59 -9.90 -3.27
C ALA A 69 -16.60 -8.45 -2.77
N GLY A 70 -15.96 -7.51 -3.48
CA GLY A 70 -15.93 -6.09 -3.12
C GLY A 70 -15.35 -5.87 -1.73
N ALA A 71 -16.08 -5.15 -0.87
CA ALA A 71 -15.66 -4.87 0.50
C ALA A 71 -15.62 -6.12 1.40
N ARG A 72 -16.20 -7.24 0.96
CA ARG A 72 -16.22 -8.51 1.73
C ARG A 72 -14.96 -9.36 1.49
N SER A 73 -14.09 -8.97 0.56
CA SER A 73 -12.86 -9.71 0.30
C SER A 73 -11.86 -9.52 1.43
N ILE A 74 -11.20 -10.60 1.83
CA ILE A 74 -10.06 -10.58 2.75
C ILE A 74 -8.87 -11.20 2.05
N ALA A 75 -7.78 -10.45 1.90
CA ALA A 75 -6.50 -10.90 1.38
C ALA A 75 -5.52 -11.08 2.54
N VAL A 76 -4.92 -12.27 2.63
CA VAL A 76 -3.86 -12.58 3.60
C VAL A 76 -2.60 -12.95 2.84
N VAL A 77 -1.52 -12.18 3.03
CA VAL A 77 -0.20 -12.48 2.46
C VAL A 77 0.69 -13.06 3.55
N LEU A 78 1.13 -14.31 3.36
CA LEU A 78 2.00 -15.02 4.27
C LEU A 78 3.44 -15.07 3.75
N SER A 79 4.33 -15.68 4.53
CA SER A 79 5.73 -15.96 4.19
C SER A 79 5.85 -16.56 2.79
N GLY A 80 6.70 -15.96 1.95
CA GLY A 80 6.92 -16.38 0.58
C GLY A 80 8.03 -15.55 -0.09
N THR A 81 8.51 -16.02 -1.24
CA THR A 81 9.54 -15.33 -2.02
C THR A 81 8.90 -14.54 -3.18
N GLY A 82 9.53 -13.44 -3.58
CA GLY A 82 9.04 -12.59 -4.68
C GLY A 82 8.05 -11.52 -4.22
N SER A 83 7.21 -11.03 -5.13
CA SER A 83 6.30 -9.90 -4.91
C SER A 83 4.84 -10.19 -5.27
N ASP A 84 4.53 -11.43 -5.66
CA ASP A 84 3.18 -11.84 -6.07
C ASP A 84 2.18 -11.66 -4.92
N GLY A 85 1.06 -11.02 -5.21
CA GLY A 85 0.06 -10.54 -4.23
C GLY A 85 0.17 -9.04 -3.94
N SER A 86 1.33 -8.41 -4.13
CA SER A 86 1.51 -6.98 -3.81
C SER A 86 0.74 -6.03 -4.74
N ARG A 87 0.45 -6.45 -5.98
CA ARG A 87 -0.40 -5.64 -6.88
C ARG A 87 -1.87 -5.92 -6.61
N GLY A 88 -2.22 -7.18 -6.35
CA GLY A 88 -3.57 -7.64 -6.06
C GLY A 88 -4.14 -7.04 -4.77
N ILE A 89 -3.32 -6.87 -3.71
CA ILE A 89 -3.78 -6.19 -2.49
C ILE A 89 -4.20 -4.74 -2.75
N ARG A 90 -3.69 -4.08 -3.79
CA ARG A 90 -4.17 -2.73 -4.16
C ARG A 90 -5.60 -2.79 -4.67
N ASP A 91 -5.94 -3.83 -5.43
CA ASP A 91 -7.29 -4.01 -5.96
C ASP A 91 -8.27 -4.34 -4.81
N VAL A 92 -7.89 -5.23 -3.89
CA VAL A 92 -8.64 -5.55 -2.67
C VAL A 92 -8.83 -4.31 -1.77
N ASN A 93 -7.77 -3.53 -1.56
CA ASN A 93 -7.85 -2.30 -0.77
C ASN A 93 -8.76 -1.25 -1.44
N LYS A 94 -8.68 -1.09 -2.77
CA LYS A 94 -9.52 -0.15 -3.54
C LYS A 94 -11.01 -0.45 -3.42
N THR A 95 -11.40 -1.72 -3.29
CA THR A 95 -12.80 -2.13 -3.12
C THR A 95 -13.25 -2.15 -1.66
N GLY A 96 -12.36 -1.83 -0.73
CA GLY A 96 -12.64 -1.75 0.71
C GLY A 96 -12.45 -3.07 1.45
N GLY A 97 -11.87 -4.10 0.82
CA GLY A 97 -11.55 -5.38 1.44
C GLY A 97 -10.35 -5.34 2.39
N LEU A 98 -10.26 -6.30 3.30
CA LEU A 98 -9.21 -6.37 4.33
C LEU A 98 -7.91 -6.96 3.80
N VAL A 99 -6.78 -6.30 4.08
CA VAL A 99 -5.45 -6.79 3.74
C VAL A 99 -4.64 -7.06 5.01
N ILE A 100 -4.36 -8.33 5.29
CA ILE A 100 -3.52 -8.78 6.40
C ILE A 100 -2.21 -9.30 5.82
N VAL A 101 -1.09 -8.98 6.47
CA VAL A 101 0.23 -9.51 6.10
C VAL A 101 0.89 -10.12 7.32
N GLN A 102 1.56 -11.26 7.14
CA GLN A 102 2.42 -11.85 8.16
C GLN A 102 3.58 -10.91 8.51
N SER A 103 3.91 -10.75 9.79
CA SER A 103 5.09 -10.02 10.24
C SER A 103 6.37 -10.51 9.56
N VAL A 104 7.29 -9.58 9.26
CA VAL A 104 8.56 -9.92 8.60
C VAL A 104 9.43 -10.78 9.53
N GLU A 105 9.34 -10.53 10.82
CA GLU A 105 10.10 -11.18 11.89
C GLU A 105 9.76 -12.68 12.01
N SER A 106 8.52 -13.05 11.71
CA SER A 106 8.05 -14.44 11.75
C SER A 106 8.12 -15.15 10.40
N ALA A 107 8.31 -14.38 9.33
CA ALA A 107 8.36 -14.91 7.98
C ALA A 107 9.68 -15.65 7.75
N LYS A 108 9.59 -16.95 7.42
CA LYS A 108 10.76 -17.72 7.00
C LYS A 108 11.34 -17.19 5.67
N PHE A 109 10.47 -16.66 4.82
CA PHE A 109 10.80 -15.96 3.59
C PHE A 109 10.04 -14.64 3.58
N ASP A 110 10.76 -13.54 3.64
CA ASP A 110 10.23 -12.19 3.87
C ASP A 110 9.91 -11.42 2.58
N GLY A 111 10.30 -11.93 1.41
CA GLY A 111 10.12 -11.23 0.13
C GLY A 111 8.69 -10.77 -0.12
N MET A 112 7.72 -11.68 -0.03
CA MET A 112 6.30 -11.36 -0.23
C MET A 112 5.73 -10.45 0.86
N PRO A 113 5.91 -10.75 2.18
CA PRO A 113 5.51 -9.84 3.24
C PRO A 113 6.06 -8.42 3.10
N LYS A 114 7.38 -8.28 2.87
CA LYS A 114 8.04 -6.99 2.69
C LYS A 114 7.49 -6.24 1.48
N SER A 115 7.35 -6.92 0.34
CA SER A 115 6.79 -6.33 -0.87
C SER A 115 5.34 -5.86 -0.68
N ALA A 116 4.53 -6.62 0.07
CA ALA A 116 3.16 -6.24 0.39
C ALA A 116 3.11 -5.03 1.34
N ILE A 117 3.93 -5.03 2.39
CA ILE A 117 4.05 -3.92 3.35
C ILE A 117 4.49 -2.63 2.65
N ASP A 118 5.46 -2.70 1.74
CA ASP A 118 5.98 -1.57 0.94
C ASP A 118 4.90 -0.88 0.08
N THR A 119 3.75 -1.52 -0.14
CA THR A 119 2.61 -0.89 -0.83
C THR A 119 1.89 0.15 0.02
N ASN A 120 2.03 0.11 1.34
CA ASN A 120 1.27 0.87 2.34
C ASN A 120 -0.25 0.65 2.34
N LEU A 121 -0.71 -0.41 1.69
CA LEU A 121 -2.14 -0.74 1.61
C LEU A 121 -2.51 -1.89 2.57
N VAL A 122 -1.55 -2.32 3.39
CA VAL A 122 -1.74 -3.35 4.41
C VAL A 122 -2.46 -2.77 5.61
N ASP A 123 -3.58 -3.38 5.97
CA ASP A 123 -4.39 -2.97 7.11
C ASP A 123 -3.83 -3.49 8.42
N VAL A 124 -3.25 -4.69 8.44
CA VAL A 124 -2.72 -5.30 9.67
C VAL A 124 -1.47 -6.12 9.36
N VAL A 125 -0.41 -5.93 10.15
CA VAL A 125 0.80 -6.76 10.13
C VAL A 125 0.89 -7.45 11.48
N VAL A 126 0.82 -8.77 11.50
CA VAL A 126 0.74 -9.58 12.73
C VAL A 126 1.41 -10.94 12.56
N GLU A 127 1.67 -11.61 13.67
CA GLU A 127 2.13 -13.00 13.67
C GLU A 127 1.03 -13.94 13.14
N PRO A 128 1.37 -15.10 12.53
CA PRO A 128 0.37 -16.06 12.03
C PRO A 128 -0.64 -16.51 13.09
N THR A 129 -0.23 -16.59 14.35
CA THR A 129 -1.09 -16.96 15.48
C THR A 129 -2.18 -15.93 15.77
N GLU A 130 -1.92 -14.66 15.46
CA GLU A 130 -2.85 -13.54 15.72
C GLU A 130 -3.80 -13.30 14.53
N ILE A 131 -3.49 -13.83 13.34
CA ILE A 131 -4.33 -13.67 12.13
C ILE A 131 -5.75 -14.17 12.40
N ALA A 132 -5.90 -15.31 13.08
CA ALA A 132 -7.22 -15.85 13.40
C ALA A 132 -8.05 -14.91 14.28
N GLU A 133 -7.43 -14.25 15.26
CA GLU A 133 -8.09 -13.28 16.14
C GLU A 133 -8.49 -12.01 15.38
N VAL A 134 -7.67 -11.58 14.42
CA VAL A 134 -8.00 -10.46 13.53
C VAL A 134 -9.20 -10.83 12.64
N LEU A 135 -9.21 -12.03 12.06
CA LEU A 135 -10.30 -12.53 11.23
C LEU A 135 -11.60 -12.68 12.03
N ASP A 136 -11.55 -13.23 13.24
CA ASP A 136 -12.72 -13.39 14.10
C ASP A 136 -13.29 -12.03 14.54
N ARG A 137 -12.43 -11.08 14.94
CA ARG A 137 -12.86 -9.70 15.24
C ARG A 137 -13.49 -9.04 14.03
N TYR A 138 -12.89 -9.19 12.85
CA TYR A 138 -13.42 -8.65 11.61
C TYR A 138 -14.74 -9.31 11.20
N ALA A 139 -14.90 -10.62 11.42
CA ALA A 139 -16.13 -11.34 11.12
C ALA A 139 -17.28 -10.99 12.09
N LYS A 140 -16.97 -10.71 13.37
CA LYS A 140 -17.93 -10.27 14.40
C LYS A 140 -18.33 -8.81 14.26
N HIS A 141 -17.43 -7.99 13.72
CA HIS A 141 -17.68 -6.60 13.36
C HIS A 141 -17.43 -6.43 11.86
N PRO A 142 -18.23 -7.10 11.00
CA PRO A 142 -18.03 -7.03 9.57
C PRO A 142 -18.16 -5.57 9.17
N PHE A 143 -17.15 -5.09 8.44
CA PHE A 143 -17.19 -3.77 7.83
C PHE A 143 -18.52 -3.64 7.10
N ARG A 144 -19.38 -2.76 7.63
CA ARG A 144 -20.69 -2.46 7.05
C ARG A 144 -20.47 -2.14 5.60
N SER A 145 -20.98 -3.00 4.73
CA SER A 145 -20.91 -2.80 3.29
C SER A 145 -21.56 -1.44 2.95
N LYS A 146 -21.21 -0.87 1.81
CA LYS A 146 -21.80 0.38 1.30
C LYS A 146 -23.35 0.39 1.31
N LEU A 147 -23.99 -0.80 1.30
CA LEU A 147 -25.44 -1.00 1.39
C LEU A 147 -26.00 -1.05 2.82
N GLU A 148 -25.18 -1.34 3.84
CA GLU A 148 -25.58 -1.31 5.26
C GLU A 148 -25.24 0.01 5.95
N LEU A 149 -24.30 0.79 5.40
CA LEU A 149 -24.10 2.20 5.76
C LEU A 149 -25.35 3.05 5.45
N GLU A 150 -26.15 2.68 4.46
CA GLU A 150 -27.43 3.33 4.15
C GLU A 150 -28.62 2.83 5.01
N LYS A 151 -28.48 1.70 5.72
CA LYS A 151 -29.58 1.05 6.46
C LYS A 151 -29.35 0.86 7.96
N SER A 152 -28.14 1.06 8.44
CA SER A 152 -27.89 1.23 9.87
C SER A 152 -28.30 2.65 10.28
N PRO A 153 -28.65 2.92 11.55
CA PRO A 153 -28.53 4.31 12.01
C PRO A 153 -27.09 4.73 11.68
N PRO A 154 -26.88 5.97 11.19
CA PRO A 154 -25.54 6.44 10.88
C PRO A 154 -24.60 6.06 12.03
N VAL A 155 -23.38 5.60 11.74
CA VAL A 155 -22.29 5.96 12.65
C VAL A 155 -22.45 7.46 12.77
N ASP A 156 -22.81 7.96 13.94
CA ASP A 156 -23.37 9.31 14.10
C ASP A 156 -22.49 10.24 13.26
N GLU A 157 -22.99 10.75 12.13
CA GLU A 157 -22.16 11.42 11.10
C GLU A 157 -21.34 12.55 11.79
N THR A 158 -21.94 13.09 12.84
CA THR A 158 -21.40 13.95 13.89
C THR A 158 -20.06 13.51 14.47
N SER A 159 -19.82 12.24 14.79
CA SER A 159 -18.61 11.76 15.47
C SER A 159 -17.42 11.62 14.51
N ILE A 160 -17.61 11.07 13.31
CA ILE A 160 -16.55 11.06 12.28
C ILE A 160 -16.24 12.49 11.82
N GLU A 161 -17.28 13.31 11.59
CA GLU A 161 -17.10 14.73 11.30
C GLU A 161 -16.37 15.46 12.42
N SER A 162 -16.59 15.08 13.68
CA SER A 162 -15.85 15.66 14.82
C SER A 162 -14.38 15.25 14.78
N VAL A 163 -14.05 13.99 14.46
CA VAL A 163 -12.65 13.58 14.22
C VAL A 163 -12.03 14.42 13.10
N PHE A 164 -12.72 14.58 11.97
CA PHE A 164 -12.21 15.37 10.84
C PHE A 164 -12.05 16.84 11.18
N ARG A 165 -12.98 17.42 11.94
CA ARG A 165 -12.91 18.79 12.43
C ARG A 165 -11.71 19.01 13.35
N LEU A 166 -11.46 18.08 14.27
CA LEU A 166 -10.30 18.12 15.17
C LEU A 166 -8.98 18.05 14.38
N LEU A 167 -8.91 17.15 13.39
CA LEU A 167 -7.77 17.02 12.49
C LEU A 167 -7.57 18.28 11.62
N GLN A 168 -8.65 18.84 11.06
CA GLN A 168 -8.60 20.04 10.24
C GLN A 168 -8.20 21.27 11.06
N HIS A 169 -8.73 21.43 12.28
CA HIS A 169 -8.35 22.54 13.15
C HIS A 169 -6.86 22.49 13.52
N ARG A 170 -6.32 21.30 13.78
CA ARG A 170 -4.92 21.12 14.21
C ARG A 170 -3.92 21.11 13.06
N HIS A 171 -4.21 20.38 11.98
CA HIS A 171 -3.27 20.14 10.88
C HIS A 171 -3.64 20.83 9.57
N ARG A 172 -4.78 21.53 9.51
CA ARG A 172 -5.28 22.24 8.32
C ARG A 172 -5.47 21.34 7.08
N ILE A 173 -5.60 20.04 7.29
CA ILE A 173 -6.00 19.08 6.24
C ILE A 173 -7.46 18.76 6.41
N ASP A 174 -8.20 18.87 5.30
CA ASP A 174 -9.59 18.43 5.24
C ASP A 174 -9.67 16.97 4.78
N PHE A 175 -9.93 16.07 5.74
CA PHE A 175 -10.07 14.65 5.47
C PHE A 175 -11.40 14.28 4.78
N ASN A 176 -12.34 15.21 4.60
CA ASN A 176 -13.57 14.97 3.84
C ASN A 176 -13.31 14.67 2.35
N TYR A 177 -12.18 15.13 1.82
CA TYR A 177 -11.77 14.81 0.44
C TYR A 177 -11.15 13.41 0.29
N TYR A 178 -10.84 12.75 1.39
CA TYR A 178 -10.35 11.37 1.38
C TYR A 178 -11.53 10.41 1.31
N LYS A 179 -11.30 9.22 0.74
CA LYS A 179 -12.34 8.18 0.70
C LYS A 179 -12.76 7.82 2.14
N PRO A 180 -14.05 8.00 2.51
CA PRO A 180 -14.51 7.75 3.88
C PRO A 180 -14.19 6.33 4.38
N THR A 181 -14.25 5.35 3.48
CA THR A 181 -13.91 3.95 3.79
C THR A 181 -12.44 3.75 4.15
N THR A 182 -11.51 4.46 3.51
CA THR A 182 -10.07 4.33 3.80
C THR A 182 -9.72 4.98 5.13
N ILE A 183 -10.30 6.14 5.42
CA ILE A 183 -10.03 6.89 6.65
C ILE A 183 -10.74 6.26 7.85
N GLY A 184 -12.02 5.91 7.70
CA GLY A 184 -12.80 5.24 8.76
C GLY A 184 -12.11 3.97 9.25
N ARG A 185 -11.55 3.18 8.33
CA ARG A 185 -10.78 1.97 8.65
C ARG A 185 -9.55 2.24 9.50
N ARG A 186 -8.79 3.29 9.18
CA ARG A 186 -7.59 3.66 9.93
C ARG A 186 -7.95 4.21 11.32
N ILE A 187 -9.03 4.99 11.43
CA ILE A 187 -9.57 5.46 12.71
C ILE A 187 -9.99 4.26 13.56
N GLU A 188 -10.81 3.36 13.04
CA GLU A 188 -11.27 2.16 13.75
C GLU A 188 -10.11 1.24 14.16
N ARG A 189 -9.12 1.04 13.29
CA ARG A 189 -7.90 0.29 13.63
C ARG A 189 -7.18 0.92 14.81
N ARG A 190 -7.02 2.24 14.81
CA ARG A 190 -6.35 2.97 15.90
C ARG A 190 -7.14 2.88 17.20
N ILE A 191 -8.47 2.88 17.14
CA ILE A 191 -9.35 2.62 18.30
C ILE A 191 -9.09 1.22 18.85
N GLN A 192 -9.03 0.19 17.98
CA GLN A 192 -8.83 -1.19 18.38
C GLN A 192 -7.43 -1.48 18.96
N LEU A 193 -6.37 -0.89 18.38
CA LEU A 193 -4.98 -1.10 18.83
C LEU A 193 -4.65 -0.41 20.16
N ASN A 194 -5.41 0.61 20.55
CA ASN A 194 -5.19 1.34 21.80
C ASN A 194 -5.82 0.65 23.04
N HIS A 195 -6.22 -0.62 22.94
CA HIS A 195 -6.58 -1.52 24.05
C HIS A 195 -7.66 -1.07 25.06
N ARG A 196 -8.57 -0.17 24.68
CA ARG A 196 -9.66 0.26 25.58
C ARG A 196 -11.08 -0.06 25.13
N GLY A 197 -11.27 -0.73 23.99
CA GLY A 197 -12.58 -1.27 23.59
C GLY A 197 -13.70 -0.22 23.47
N GLY A 198 -13.35 1.06 23.35
CA GLY A 198 -14.31 2.15 23.25
C GLY A 198 -14.92 2.26 21.86
N ASP A 199 -16.14 2.80 21.82
CA ASP A 199 -16.77 3.25 20.58
C ASP A 199 -16.10 4.53 20.03
N ILE A 200 -16.54 4.98 18.86
CA ILE A 200 -16.00 6.18 18.23
C ILE A 200 -16.21 7.44 19.08
N ASP A 201 -17.27 7.49 19.88
CA ASP A 201 -17.60 8.65 20.71
C ASP A 201 -16.63 8.80 21.88
N GLU A 202 -16.23 7.68 22.49
CA GLU A 202 -15.15 7.67 23.48
C GLU A 202 -13.82 8.10 22.86
N TYR A 203 -13.58 7.70 21.61
CA TYR A 203 -12.39 8.13 20.90
C TYR A 203 -12.39 9.63 20.58
N VAL A 204 -13.53 10.21 20.18
CA VAL A 204 -13.67 11.67 19.99
C VAL A 204 -13.34 12.40 21.29
N ARG A 205 -13.92 12.00 22.43
CA ARG A 205 -13.61 12.61 23.74
C ARG A 205 -12.11 12.57 24.06
N ARG A 206 -11.46 11.46 23.75
CA ARG A 206 -10.01 11.34 23.92
C ARG A 206 -9.23 12.27 23.00
N LEU A 207 -9.65 12.43 21.74
CA LEU A 207 -9.00 13.36 20.81
C LEU A 207 -9.17 14.81 21.25
N GLU A 208 -10.29 15.15 21.90
CA GLU A 208 -10.52 16.46 22.51
C GLU A 208 -9.59 16.72 23.71
N ASP A 209 -9.37 15.71 24.56
CA ASP A 209 -8.56 15.81 25.79
C ASP A 209 -7.05 15.64 25.57
N ASP A 210 -6.63 14.89 24.54
CA ASP A 210 -5.23 14.55 24.26
C ASP A 210 -4.81 15.02 22.85
N PRO A 211 -4.28 16.25 22.74
CA PRO A 211 -3.74 16.78 21.49
C PRO A 211 -2.65 15.90 20.84
N THR A 212 -1.92 15.11 21.64
CA THR A 212 -0.88 14.21 21.12
C THR A 212 -1.49 12.98 20.44
N GLU A 213 -2.68 12.56 20.85
CA GLU A 213 -3.42 11.48 20.19
C GLU A 213 -3.92 11.92 18.81
N VAL A 214 -4.30 13.20 18.65
CA VAL A 214 -4.63 13.79 17.34
C VAL A 214 -3.43 13.74 16.40
N ASP A 215 -2.24 14.11 16.89
CA ASP A 215 -1.00 14.06 16.09
C ASP A 215 -0.65 12.63 15.65
N LYS A 216 -0.89 11.65 16.51
CA LYS A 216 -0.65 10.23 16.19
C LYS A 216 -1.69 9.69 15.21
N LEU A 217 -2.96 10.02 15.38
CA LEU A 217 -4.00 9.67 14.42
C LEU A 217 -3.68 10.26 13.05
N TYR A 218 -3.33 11.54 13.01
CA TYR A 218 -2.89 12.22 11.79
C TYR A 218 -1.77 11.47 11.07
N LYS A 219 -0.74 11.03 11.80
CA LYS A 219 0.35 10.21 11.25
C LYS A 219 -0.13 8.86 10.71
N ASP A 220 -1.06 8.20 11.40
CA ASP A 220 -1.63 6.93 10.93
C ASP A 220 -2.50 7.08 9.68
N LEU A 221 -3.15 8.25 9.53
CA LEU A 221 -3.98 8.56 8.36
C LEU A 221 -3.13 8.90 7.12
N LEU A 222 -1.97 9.52 7.31
CA LEU A 222 -1.06 9.84 6.20
C LEU A 222 -0.20 8.63 5.82
N ILE A 223 -0.27 8.25 4.55
CA ILE A 223 0.56 7.18 4.00
C ILE A 223 1.95 7.76 3.69
N GLY A 224 2.89 7.60 4.62
CA GLY A 224 4.21 8.25 4.54
C GLY A 224 5.35 7.46 3.89
N VAL A 225 5.16 6.18 3.51
CA VAL A 225 6.30 5.40 2.97
C VAL A 225 6.51 5.70 1.50
N THR A 226 7.74 6.11 1.18
CA THR A 226 8.27 6.32 -0.16
C THR A 226 9.67 5.69 -0.24
N ARG A 227 10.23 5.57 -1.44
CA ARG A 227 11.59 5.06 -1.68
C ARG A 227 12.11 5.55 -3.01
N PHE A 228 13.42 5.52 -3.19
CA PHE A 228 14.05 5.88 -4.46
C PHE A 228 13.58 4.95 -5.57
N PHE A 229 13.25 5.51 -6.74
CA PHE A 229 12.78 4.78 -7.92
C PHE A 229 11.66 3.76 -7.61
N ARG A 230 10.68 4.16 -6.78
CA ARG A 230 9.67 3.28 -6.16
C ARG A 230 8.96 2.33 -7.13
N ASP A 231 8.59 2.84 -8.30
CA ASP A 231 7.95 2.10 -9.39
C ASP A 231 8.89 2.07 -10.61
N ARG A 232 9.69 1.01 -10.70
CA ARG A 232 10.73 0.90 -11.74
C ARG A 232 10.16 0.94 -13.15
N ASP A 233 8.99 0.37 -13.38
CA ASP A 233 8.39 0.33 -14.72
C ASP A 233 7.95 1.74 -15.14
N ALA A 234 7.33 2.50 -14.24
CA ALA A 234 6.99 3.90 -14.49
C ALA A 234 8.24 4.78 -14.74
N PHE A 235 9.28 4.61 -13.92
CA PHE A 235 10.54 5.34 -14.09
C PHE A 235 11.28 4.95 -15.39
N ASN A 236 11.18 3.70 -15.84
CA ASN A 236 11.75 3.28 -17.12
C ASN A 236 11.06 3.94 -18.32
N VAL A 237 9.72 4.01 -18.30
CA VAL A 237 8.95 4.74 -19.33
C VAL A 237 9.29 6.24 -19.29
N LEU A 238 9.39 6.82 -18.09
CA LEU A 238 9.78 8.22 -17.93
C LEU A 238 11.17 8.47 -18.54
N ARG A 239 12.17 7.63 -18.24
CA ARG A 239 13.55 7.77 -18.73
C ARG A 239 13.68 7.59 -20.23
N ASN A 240 13.03 6.56 -20.79
CA ASN A 240 13.30 6.14 -22.17
C ASN A 240 12.42 6.86 -23.19
N ASP A 241 11.17 7.15 -22.83
CA ASP A 241 10.17 7.61 -23.78
C ASP A 241 9.77 9.07 -23.57
N VAL A 242 9.53 9.46 -22.31
CA VAL A 242 8.90 10.75 -22.00
C VAL A 242 9.94 11.86 -21.84
N LEU A 243 10.92 11.66 -20.96
CA LEU A 243 11.86 12.69 -20.57
C LEU A 243 12.76 13.16 -21.73
N PRO A 244 13.34 12.29 -22.58
CA PRO A 244 14.13 12.74 -23.71
C PRO A 244 13.32 13.60 -24.68
N ALA A 245 12.07 13.23 -24.94
CA ALA A 245 11.17 13.98 -25.82
C ALA A 245 10.85 15.37 -25.26
N LEU A 246 10.56 15.46 -23.95
CA LEU A 246 10.31 16.74 -23.28
C LEU A 246 11.56 17.64 -23.25
N LEU A 247 12.72 17.07 -22.94
CA LEU A 247 13.97 17.82 -22.90
C LEU A 247 14.37 18.34 -24.29
N LEU A 248 14.11 17.60 -25.37
CA LEU A 248 14.36 18.06 -26.75
C LEU A 248 13.43 19.18 -27.19
N ALA A 249 12.20 19.22 -26.66
CA ALA A 249 11.21 20.23 -26.99
C ALA A 249 11.50 21.60 -26.36
N CYS A 250 12.40 21.68 -25.38
CA CYS A 250 12.83 22.94 -24.78
C CYS A 250 13.84 23.67 -25.68
N ASP A 251 13.69 24.99 -25.81
CA ASP A 251 14.64 25.81 -26.54
C ASP A 251 15.87 26.16 -25.65
N PRO A 252 17.01 26.50 -26.25
CA PRO A 252 18.17 26.99 -25.50
C PRO A 252 17.82 28.25 -24.70
N GLY A 253 17.92 28.15 -23.37
CA GLY A 253 17.59 29.24 -22.44
C GLY A 253 16.28 29.04 -21.67
N ASP A 254 15.49 28.04 -22.02
CA ASP A 254 14.29 27.67 -21.27
C ASP A 254 14.62 27.05 -19.90
N GLU A 255 13.68 27.19 -18.95
CA GLU A 255 13.69 26.50 -17.67
C GLU A 255 12.78 25.26 -17.75
N PHE A 256 13.37 24.07 -17.59
CA PHE A 256 12.63 22.82 -17.46
C PHE A 256 12.08 22.68 -16.05
N ARG A 257 10.76 22.69 -15.92
CA ARG A 257 10.07 22.72 -14.63
C ARG A 257 9.33 21.43 -14.35
N VAL A 258 9.54 20.86 -13.17
CA VAL A 258 8.88 19.63 -12.73
C VAL A 258 8.17 19.88 -11.41
N TRP A 259 6.99 19.28 -11.25
CA TRP A 259 6.27 19.29 -9.98
C TRP A 259 6.06 17.86 -9.49
N VAL A 260 6.59 17.58 -8.31
CA VAL A 260 6.41 16.34 -7.56
C VAL A 260 5.39 16.61 -6.46
N ALA A 261 4.15 16.21 -6.71
CA ALA A 261 3.04 16.36 -5.79
C ALA A 261 2.99 15.16 -4.82
N ALA A 262 2.86 15.43 -3.51
CA ALA A 262 2.97 14.46 -2.42
C ALA A 262 4.35 13.77 -2.38
N CYS A 263 5.41 14.58 -2.28
CA CYS A 263 6.79 14.08 -2.35
C CYS A 263 7.26 13.28 -1.13
N ALA A 264 6.47 13.22 -0.06
CA ALA A 264 6.81 12.62 1.21
C ALA A 264 8.23 13.04 1.66
N THR A 265 9.08 12.08 2.05
CA THR A 265 10.45 12.32 2.51
C THR A 265 11.46 12.61 1.39
N GLY A 266 11.00 12.87 0.16
CA GLY A 266 11.80 13.45 -0.92
C GLY A 266 12.44 12.46 -1.90
N GLU A 267 12.39 11.16 -1.62
CA GLU A 267 13.04 10.13 -2.44
C GLU A 267 12.59 10.18 -3.91
N GLU A 268 11.32 10.44 -4.18
CA GLU A 268 10.80 10.59 -5.56
C GLU A 268 11.35 11.84 -6.23
N ALA A 269 11.37 12.98 -5.53
CA ALA A 269 11.90 14.24 -6.05
C ALA A 269 13.38 14.13 -6.40
N TYR A 270 14.17 13.48 -5.54
CA TYR A 270 15.57 13.20 -5.83
C TYR A 270 15.77 12.17 -6.95
N SER A 271 14.93 11.12 -7.02
CA SER A 271 14.98 10.15 -8.12
C SER A 271 14.76 10.82 -9.48
N ILE A 272 13.80 11.75 -9.54
CA ILE A 272 13.53 12.54 -10.74
C ILE A 272 14.68 13.49 -11.05
N ALA A 273 15.25 14.17 -10.04
CA ALA A 273 16.39 15.06 -10.22
C ALA A 273 17.61 14.33 -10.81
N ILE A 274 17.93 13.16 -10.25
CA ILE A 274 19.00 12.27 -10.72
C ILE A 274 18.74 11.87 -12.18
N MET A 275 17.53 11.41 -12.50
CA MET A 275 17.18 10.98 -13.86
C MET A 275 17.31 12.11 -14.88
N ILE A 276 16.88 13.33 -14.54
CA ILE A 276 16.99 14.49 -15.42
C ILE A 276 18.45 14.84 -15.68
N ASP A 277 19.29 14.85 -14.64
CA ASP A 277 20.73 15.12 -14.80
C ASP A 277 21.42 14.06 -15.66
N GLU A 278 21.15 12.78 -15.44
CA GLU A 278 21.70 11.69 -16.26
C GLU A 278 21.25 11.80 -17.73
N CYS A 279 19.96 12.03 -17.97
CA CYS A 279 19.41 12.16 -19.32
C CYS A 279 19.98 13.37 -20.06
N MET A 280 20.10 14.54 -19.40
CA MET A 280 20.74 15.72 -19.99
C MET A 280 22.21 15.48 -20.35
N LYS A 281 22.96 14.75 -19.50
CA LYS A 281 24.36 14.39 -19.77
C LYS A 281 24.49 13.45 -20.97
N GLU A 282 23.65 12.41 -21.06
CA GLU A 282 23.63 11.47 -22.18
C GLU A 282 23.33 12.18 -23.52
N MET A 283 22.52 13.24 -23.48
CA MET A 283 22.10 14.01 -24.65
C MET A 283 22.99 15.24 -24.95
N ASP A 284 24.03 15.49 -24.14
CA ASP A 284 24.85 16.71 -24.17
C ASP A 284 24.02 18.01 -24.17
N ARG A 285 22.97 18.05 -23.35
CA ARG A 285 22.05 19.20 -23.20
C ARG A 285 22.34 19.92 -21.89
N ARG A 286 22.14 21.24 -21.89
CA ARG A 286 22.23 22.08 -20.69
C ARG A 286 21.01 22.99 -20.61
N LEU A 287 20.10 22.67 -19.70
CA LEU A 287 18.91 23.45 -19.41
C LEU A 287 18.93 23.85 -17.94
N ALA A 288 18.34 24.99 -17.61
CA ALA A 288 18.03 25.30 -16.22
C ALA A 288 16.90 24.35 -15.78
N VAL A 289 17.06 23.67 -14.65
CA VAL A 289 16.04 22.74 -14.13
C VAL A 289 15.53 23.25 -12.79
N LYS A 290 14.21 23.25 -12.61
CA LYS A 290 13.57 23.60 -11.35
C LYS A 290 12.52 22.55 -10.96
N ILE A 291 12.76 21.91 -9.82
CA ILE A 291 11.86 20.89 -9.28
C ILE A 291 11.13 21.48 -8.08
N PHE A 292 9.80 21.51 -8.15
CA PHE A 292 8.93 21.83 -7.04
C PHE A 292 8.52 20.50 -6.40
N ALA A 293 8.91 20.27 -5.15
CA ALA A 293 8.47 19.12 -4.38
C ALA A 293 7.55 19.61 -3.26
N THR A 294 6.30 19.15 -3.25
CA THR A 294 5.29 19.63 -2.31
C THR A 294 4.65 18.47 -1.59
N ASP A 295 4.45 18.61 -0.29
CA ASP A 295 3.72 17.67 0.54
C ASP A 295 2.97 18.45 1.62
N VAL A 296 1.92 17.84 2.15
CA VAL A 296 1.13 18.40 3.23
C VAL A 296 1.74 18.09 4.60
N HIS A 297 2.60 17.07 4.68
CA HIS A 297 3.30 16.67 5.88
C HIS A 297 4.61 17.44 6.06
N GLN A 298 4.58 18.50 6.86
CA GLN A 298 5.74 19.38 7.07
C GLN A 298 7.00 18.62 7.51
N ALA A 299 6.89 17.67 8.44
CA ALA A 299 8.06 16.92 8.89
C ALA A 299 8.70 16.06 7.78
N SER A 300 7.92 15.60 6.80
CA SER A 300 8.45 14.94 5.62
C SER A 300 9.18 15.92 4.70
N ILE A 301 8.68 17.14 4.55
CA ILE A 301 9.37 18.22 3.83
C ILE A 301 10.68 18.61 4.50
N ASP A 302 10.70 18.74 5.83
CA ASP A 302 11.91 19.08 6.58
C ASP A 302 13.00 17.99 6.42
N PHE A 303 12.57 16.73 6.43
CA PHE A 303 13.44 15.58 6.14
C PHE A 303 13.96 15.62 4.71
N ALA A 304 13.05 15.78 3.73
CA ALA A 304 13.39 15.88 2.31
C ALA A 304 14.40 17.01 2.05
N HIS A 305 14.18 18.18 2.66
CA HIS A 305 15.06 19.34 2.56
C HIS A 305 16.47 19.06 3.11
N THR A 306 16.58 18.21 4.13
CA THR A 306 17.88 17.83 4.69
C THR A 306 18.66 16.91 3.74
N GLY A 307 17.97 16.09 2.94
CA GLY A 307 18.59 15.25 1.91
C GLY A 307 19.53 14.18 2.44
N VAL A 308 19.35 13.74 3.69
CA VAL A 308 20.19 12.71 4.34
C VAL A 308 19.36 11.44 4.50
N TYR A 309 19.78 10.38 3.81
CA TYR A 309 19.09 9.10 3.80
C TYR A 309 19.99 8.00 4.39
N PRO A 310 19.41 7.04 5.14
CA PRO A 310 20.15 5.86 5.58
C PRO A 310 20.50 4.98 4.38
N GLU A 311 21.61 4.23 4.46
CA GLU A 311 22.09 3.38 3.37
C GLU A 311 21.04 2.34 2.93
N THR A 312 20.24 1.83 3.88
CA THR A 312 19.13 0.90 3.63
C THR A 312 18.01 1.46 2.73
N SER A 313 17.82 2.78 2.70
CA SER A 313 16.84 3.42 1.80
C SER A 313 17.36 3.55 0.37
N LEU A 314 18.65 3.26 0.14
CA LEU A 314 19.35 3.47 -1.13
C LEU A 314 19.59 2.16 -1.89
N ASP A 315 19.17 1.00 -1.37
CA ASP A 315 19.36 -0.34 -1.95
C ASP A 315 18.92 -0.47 -3.42
N GLN A 316 18.06 0.42 -3.91
CA GLN A 316 17.55 0.41 -5.28
C GLN A 316 18.33 1.28 -6.26
N LEU A 317 19.29 2.08 -5.80
CA LEU A 317 20.16 2.87 -6.66
C LEU A 317 21.25 1.96 -7.24
N ALA A 318 21.58 2.13 -8.53
CA ALA A 318 22.75 1.46 -9.10
C ALA A 318 24.03 2.05 -8.48
N ASN A 319 25.05 1.22 -8.23
CA ASN A 319 26.32 1.63 -7.62
C ASN A 319 26.97 2.86 -8.29
N GLN A 320 26.85 2.99 -9.61
CA GLN A 320 27.37 4.16 -10.35
C GLN A 320 26.62 5.46 -10.05
N CYS A 321 25.33 5.39 -9.73
CA CYS A 321 24.50 6.54 -9.40
C CYS A 321 24.88 7.12 -8.02
N PHE A 322 25.27 6.25 -7.07
CA PHE A 322 25.77 6.65 -5.75
C PHE A 322 27.01 7.54 -5.84
N GLU A 323 27.98 7.19 -6.68
CA GLU A 323 29.27 7.89 -6.73
C GLU A 323 29.17 9.31 -7.29
N VAL A 324 28.18 9.56 -8.14
CA VAL A 324 28.02 10.84 -8.85
C VAL A 324 27.08 11.79 -8.11
N HIS A 325 25.97 11.28 -7.56
CA HIS A 325 24.89 12.13 -7.05
C HIS A 325 24.81 12.19 -5.52
N LEU A 326 25.50 11.29 -4.82
CA LEU A 326 25.46 11.22 -3.36
C LEU A 326 26.85 11.38 -2.75
N ALA A 327 26.89 12.00 -1.58
CA ALA A 327 28.09 12.09 -0.77
C ALA A 327 27.89 11.33 0.54
N ARG A 328 28.81 10.41 0.86
CA ARG A 328 28.78 9.73 2.16
C ARG A 328 29.12 10.72 3.27
N ARG A 329 28.16 10.98 4.14
CA ARG A 329 28.36 11.80 5.34
C ARG A 329 28.94 10.93 6.45
N ARG A 330 30.25 11.03 6.71
CA ARG A 330 30.88 10.38 7.88
C ARG A 330 30.51 11.16 9.14
N ASN A 331 29.94 10.46 10.12
CA ASN A 331 29.58 10.87 11.49
C ASN A 331 28.25 11.63 11.68
N LEU A 332 27.31 10.96 12.34
CA LEU A 332 26.44 11.54 13.36
C LEU A 332 26.58 10.65 14.60
N VAL A 333 27.08 11.23 15.70
CA VAL A 333 27.12 10.62 17.04
C VAL A 333 25.71 10.51 17.58
#